data_AF-A0A973N014-F1
#
_entry.id   AF-A0A973N014-F1
#
_cell.length_a   1.000
_cell.length_b   1.000
_cell.length_c   1.000
_cell.angle_alpha   90.00
_cell.angle_beta   90.00
_cell.angle_gamma   90.00
#
_symmetry.space_group_name_H-M   'P 1'
#
loop_
_entity.id
_entity.type
_entity.pdbx_description
1 polymer ?
#
loop_
_entity_poly.entity_id
_entity_poly.type
_entity_poly.pdbx_seq_one_letter_code
_entity_poly.pdbx_strand_id
1 'polypeptide(L)' 'MVTMSTAPKIWTRETGLVEKRDVFTAMKRGFRGRCPRCGEGKLFRAFLKTADNCAKCGLDFTPHRAD' A
#
# COMPACT_ATOMS: atom_id res chain seq x y z
N MET A 1 -33.12 20.93 1.11
CA MET A 1 -31.66 21.10 1.24
C MET A 1 -31.10 19.76 1.74
N VAL A 2 -30.35 19.05 0.91
CA VAL A 2 -29.80 17.72 1.26
C VAL A 2 -28.56 17.93 2.12
N THR A 3 -28.66 17.61 3.40
CA THR A 3 -27.52 17.58 4.32
C THR A 3 -26.66 16.34 4.02
N MET A 4 -25.54 16.53 3.34
CA MET A 4 -24.51 15.49 3.18
C MET A 4 -23.75 15.35 4.49
N SER A 5 -24.12 14.36 5.30
CA SER A 5 -23.43 14.04 6.56
C SER A 5 -22.14 13.27 6.25
N THR A 6 -21.00 13.95 6.33
CA THR A 6 -19.65 13.34 6.24
C THR A 6 -19.31 12.68 7.58
N ALA A 7 -19.74 11.43 7.77
CA ALA A 7 -19.37 10.66 8.95
C ALA A 7 -17.87 10.27 8.90
N PRO A 8 -17.12 10.38 10.02
CA PRO A 8 -15.71 9.99 10.05
C PRO A 8 -15.55 8.47 9.89
N LYS A 9 -14.51 8.06 9.16
CA LYS A 9 -14.16 6.63 8.96
C LYS A 9 -13.56 6.06 10.25
N ILE A 10 -14.42 5.59 11.15
CA ILE A 10 -14.04 4.90 12.38
C ILE A 10 -13.67 3.47 11.99
N TRP A 11 -12.48 3.01 12.39
CA TRP A 11 -12.02 1.64 12.14
C TRP A 11 -12.70 0.67 13.13
N THR A 12 -13.97 0.33 12.90
CA THR A 12 -14.70 -0.67 13.68
C THR A 12 -14.52 -2.08 13.09
N ARG A 13 -14.65 -3.11 13.93
CA ARG A 13 -14.46 -4.51 13.50
C ARG A 13 -15.44 -4.94 12.41
N GLU A 14 -16.63 -4.33 12.38
CA GLU A 14 -17.68 -4.53 11.39
C GLU A 14 -17.39 -3.85 10.03
N THR A 15 -16.60 -2.76 9.98
CA THR A 15 -16.23 -2.11 8.71
C THR A 15 -15.19 -2.89 7.91
N GLY A 16 -14.51 -3.87 8.51
CA GLY A 16 -13.53 -4.73 7.82
C GLY A 16 -14.14 -5.63 6.74
N LEU A 17 -15.45 -5.90 6.80
CA LEU A 17 -16.16 -6.73 5.82
C LEU A 17 -16.51 -5.98 4.53
N VAL A 18 -16.52 -4.64 4.55
CA VAL A 18 -17.14 -3.83 3.49
C VAL A 18 -16.17 -3.47 2.36
N GLU A 19 -14.85 -3.49 2.58
CA GLU A 19 -13.90 -3.14 1.53
C GLU A 19 -13.02 -4.32 1.13
N LYS A 20 -13.36 -4.93 -0.02
CA LYS A 20 -12.61 -6.03 -0.62
C LYS A 20 -11.29 -5.48 -1.14
N ARG A 21 -10.28 -5.38 -0.26
CA ARG A 21 -8.91 -5.08 -0.68
C ARG A 21 -8.53 -6.09 -1.75
N ASP A 22 -8.02 -5.62 -2.89
CA ASP A 22 -7.58 -6.51 -3.96
C ASP A 22 -6.29 -7.22 -3.52
N VAL A 23 -6.49 -8.29 -2.75
CA VAL A 23 -5.43 -9.13 -2.19
C VAL A 23 -4.56 -9.68 -3.31
N PHE A 24 -5.17 -10.02 -4.45
CA PHE A 24 -4.44 -10.57 -5.59
C PHE A 24 -3.46 -9.55 -6.16
N THR A 25 -3.89 -8.30 -6.38
CA THR A 25 -2.97 -7.24 -6.81
C THR A 25 -1.88 -6.96 -5.77
N ALA A 26 -2.22 -6.94 -4.48
CA ALA A 26 -1.24 -6.74 -3.42
C ALA A 26 -0.16 -7.85 -3.40
N MET A 27 -0.59 -9.12 -3.44
CA MET A 27 0.30 -10.27 -3.48
C MET A 27 1.15 -10.30 -4.75
N LYS A 28 0.56 -10.00 -5.92
CA LYS A 28 1.28 -9.94 -7.20
C LYS A 28 2.37 -8.86 -7.20
N ARG A 29 2.08 -7.68 -6.62
CA ARG A 29 3.07 -6.60 -6.49
C ARG A 29 4.19 -7.00 -5.54
N GLY A 30 3.87 -7.61 -4.40
CA GLY A 30 4.85 -8.11 -3.43
C GLY A 30 5.77 -9.19 -4.03
N PHE A 31 5.19 -10.20 -4.67
CA PHE A 31 5.94 -11.29 -5.32
C PHE A 31 6.87 -10.79 -6.44
N ARG A 32 6.45 -9.76 -7.19
CA ARG A 32 7.28 -9.13 -8.24
C ARG A 32 8.29 -8.11 -7.69
N GLY A 33 8.35 -7.89 -6.38
CA GLY A 33 9.22 -6.90 -5.76
C GLY A 33 8.93 -5.48 -6.26
N ARG A 34 7.65 -5.13 -6.43
CA ARG A 34 7.20 -3.83 -6.93
C ARG A 34 6.63 -2.96 -5.82
N CYS A 35 6.63 -1.65 -6.04
CA CYS A 35 6.08 -0.67 -5.12
C CYS A 35 4.61 -0.99 -4.77
N PRO A 36 4.22 -1.04 -3.48
CA PRO A 36 2.85 -1.34 -3.07
C PRO A 36 1.86 -0.26 -3.53
N ARG A 37 2.29 1.02 -3.59
CA ARG A 37 1.47 2.15 -4.04
C ARG A 37 1.27 2.15 -5.56
N CYS A 38 2.34 2.25 -6.35
CA CYS A 38 2.22 2.40 -7.81
C CYS A 38 2.34 1.11 -8.64
N GLY A 39 2.92 0.03 -8.11
CA GLY A 39 3.11 -1.24 -8.83
C GLY A 39 4.20 -1.24 -9.92
N GLU A 40 4.80 -0.10 -10.24
CA GLU A 40 5.80 0.02 -11.31
C GLU A 40 7.25 0.10 -10.79
N GLY A 41 7.49 0.87 -9.73
CA GLY A 41 8.85 1.01 -9.17
C GLY A 41 9.35 -0.28 -8.55
N LYS A 42 10.67 -0.52 -8.60
CA LYS A 42 11.30 -1.62 -7.87
C LYS A 42 11.30 -1.31 -6.37
N LEU A 43 10.91 -2.28 -5.56
CA LEU A 43 10.94 -2.19 -4.09
C LEU A 43 12.37 -2.38 -3.56
N PHE A 44 13.12 -3.29 -4.18
CA PHE A 44 14.48 -3.64 -3.81
C PHE A 44 15.48 -3.09 -4.83
N ARG A 45 16.54 -2.43 -4.34
CA ARG A 45 17.66 -1.94 -5.15
C ARG A 45 18.73 -3.02 -5.40
N ALA A 46 18.79 -4.04 -4.55
CA ALA A 46 19.64 -5.23 -4.68
C ALA A 46 18.96 -6.41 -3.96
N PHE A 47 19.57 -7.60 -4.00
CA PHE A 47 19.02 -8.78 -3.31
C PHE A 47 18.81 -8.48 -1.82
N LEU A 48 17.55 -8.53 -1.38
CA LEU A 48 17.09 -8.24 -0.01
C LEU A 48 17.47 -6.84 0.53
N LYS A 49 17.79 -5.87 -0.34
CA LYS A 49 18.05 -4.47 0.05
C LYS A 49 16.92 -3.59 -0.46
N THR A 50 16.08 -3.08 0.44
CA THR A 50 15.02 -2.12 0.12
C THR A 50 15.62 -0.83 -0.43
N ALA A 51 15.01 -0.24 -1.45
CA ALA A 51 15.35 1.10 -1.90
C ALA A 51 14.86 2.14 -0.88
N ASP A 52 15.43 3.34 -0.83
CA ASP A 52 14.96 4.36 0.13
C ASP A 52 13.60 4.94 -0.28
N ASN A 53 13.40 5.12 -1.60
CA ASN A 53 12.17 5.68 -2.15
C ASN A 53 11.79 4.99 -3.46
N CYS A 54 10.50 5.03 -3.80
CA CYS A 54 10.04 4.59 -5.10
C CYS A 54 10.46 5.56 -6.21
N ALA A 55 11.22 5.09 -7.20
CA ALA A 55 11.63 5.91 -8.36
C ALA A 55 10.48 6.43 -9.25
N LYS A 56 9.24 5.95 -9.06
CA LYS A 56 8.07 6.34 -9.86
C LYS A 56 7.09 7.25 -9.12
N CYS A 57 6.78 6.92 -7.86
CA CYS A 57 5.79 7.65 -7.08
C CYS A 57 6.35 8.38 -5.85
N GLY A 58 7.66 8.27 -5.60
CA GLY A 58 8.31 8.92 -4.47
C GLY A 58 7.89 8.39 -3.10
N LEU A 59 7.25 7.22 -3.03
CA LEU A 59 6.89 6.60 -1.75
C LEU A 59 8.16 6.25 -0.97
N ASP A 60 8.28 6.79 0.24
CA ASP A 60 9.34 6.46 1.18
C ASP A 60 9.19 5.01 1.69
N PHE A 61 10.25 4.25 1.56
CA PHE A 61 10.34 2.85 1.96
C PHE A 61 11.22 2.66 3.20
N THR A 62 11.87 3.71 3.70
CA THR A 62 12.68 3.71 4.93
C THR A 62 11.96 3.13 6.17
N PRO A 63 10.65 3.36 6.40
CA PRO A 63 9.95 2.73 7.53
C PRO A 63 9.76 1.21 7.37
N HIS A 64 9.94 0.65 6.17
CA HIS A 64 9.89 -0.80 5.96
C HIS A 64 11.23 -1.44 6.36
N ARG A 65 11.36 -1.79 7.64
CA ARG A 65 12.45 -2.62 8.13
C ARG A 65 12.15 -4.10 7.90
N ALA A 66 13.17 -4.84 7.47
CA ALA A 66 13.15 -6.28 7.27
C ALA A 66 14.10 -7.00 8.25
N ASP A 67 14.38 -6.33 9.38
CA ASP A 67 15.08 -6.83 10.57
C ASP A 67 14.06 -7.33 11.60
#